data_AF-A0A550GQ68-F1
#
_entry.id   AF-A0A550GQ68-F1
#
_cell.length_a   1.000
_cell.length_b   1.000
_cell.length_c   1.000
_cell.angle_alpha   90.00
_cell.angle_beta   90.00
_cell.angle_gamma   90.00
#
_symmetry.space_group_name_H-M   'P 1'
#
loop_
_entity.id
_entity.type
_entity.pdbx_description
1 polymer ?
#
loop_
_entity_poly.entity_id
_entity_poly.type
_entity_poly.pdbx_seq_one_letter_code
_entity_poly.pdbx_strand_id
1 'polypeptide(L)'
;MTSETSRTAGIEIADDYCSRCGICVAVCPFEAISKDEEQNKINLDLDECRVCGLCVTACPLSAINLVYYDVESLTKKVQAEMAEKGAKTLVLSCRGSNPVTFNIEDTLKDENVENFVALRLPCVGRVPPEFYLNNLAAGVEKILVLQCEEDFCRFKKGSKIGINRFELLKEAVDVLGYDPANLIIKKNSLKAVYDTEKCVGCGKCVFICPYDAIVWKDVSTPEIKTEDCMGCGACALVCPHQAIELRGYEFEPVTEIIKNCSNKVAKLKAQGKSPILLFVCQWSEFSALDDVQKGCLTDDVTIIELPCAKGFDPVLVLEALSLGFDGVMAVICPEELCKLEEGTYLGERNFSALKVVLKEYKLDYRFNSFRVSPKYPGEFKAKLEEFKKKISS
;
A
#
# COMPACT_ATOMS: atom_id res chain seq x y z
N MET A 1 7.89 -33.49 2.09
CA MET A 1 8.96 -32.88 1.29
C MET A 1 8.29 -32.13 0.16
N THR A 2 7.93 -30.88 0.42
CA THR A 2 7.26 -30.00 -0.53
C THR A 2 8.28 -29.55 -1.57
N SER A 3 7.96 -29.74 -2.85
CA SER A 3 8.75 -29.21 -3.96
C SER A 3 8.86 -27.69 -3.81
N GLU A 4 10.06 -27.20 -3.51
CA GLU A 4 10.40 -25.79 -3.67
C GLU A 4 10.32 -25.46 -5.15
N THR A 5 9.17 -24.97 -5.59
CA THR A 5 9.12 -24.15 -6.81
C THR A 5 10.03 -22.96 -6.56
N SER A 6 11.17 -22.94 -7.24
CA SER A 6 12.14 -21.83 -7.23
C SER A 6 11.38 -20.51 -7.38
N ARG A 7 11.36 -19.70 -6.32
CA ARG A 7 10.73 -18.39 -6.33
C ARG A 7 11.70 -17.41 -6.98
N THR A 8 11.35 -16.86 -8.14
CA THR A 8 12.14 -15.79 -8.77
C THR A 8 11.88 -14.48 -8.04
N ALA A 9 12.94 -13.85 -7.51
CA ALA A 9 12.84 -12.55 -6.88
C ALA A 9 12.70 -11.45 -7.95
N GLY A 10 11.85 -10.46 -7.68
CA GLY A 10 11.63 -9.31 -8.54
C GLY A 10 12.67 -8.19 -8.37
N ILE A 11 13.79 -8.46 -7.70
CA ILE A 11 14.89 -7.51 -7.49
C ILE A 11 16.23 -8.24 -7.63
N GLU A 12 17.16 -7.65 -8.36
CA GLU A 12 18.46 -8.23 -8.66
C GLU A 12 19.55 -7.15 -8.76
N ILE A 13 20.78 -7.50 -8.38
CA ILE A 13 21.96 -6.65 -8.60
C ILE A 13 22.73 -7.24 -9.79
N ALA A 14 22.79 -6.49 -10.89
CA ALA A 14 23.55 -6.83 -12.07
C ALA A 14 25.04 -6.62 -11.80
N ASP A 15 25.74 -7.73 -11.54
CA ASP A 15 27.11 -7.74 -11.04
C ASP A 15 28.09 -7.03 -11.98
N ASP A 16 27.93 -7.27 -13.29
CA ASP A 16 28.77 -6.70 -14.36
C ASP A 16 28.72 -5.17 -14.44
N TYR A 17 27.65 -4.55 -13.94
CA TYR A 17 27.48 -3.08 -13.93
C TYR A 17 27.82 -2.45 -12.57
N CYS A 18 28.06 -3.26 -11.54
CA CYS A 18 28.16 -2.77 -10.17
C CYS A 18 29.59 -2.38 -9.80
N SER A 19 29.83 -1.10 -9.51
CA SER A 19 31.16 -0.59 -9.08
C SER A 19 31.53 -0.87 -7.63
N ARG A 20 30.70 -1.59 -6.87
CA ARG A 20 30.92 -1.91 -5.44
C ARG A 20 31.07 -0.68 -4.51
N CYS A 21 30.59 0.48 -4.92
CA CYS A 21 30.74 1.73 -4.16
C CYS A 21 30.01 1.78 -2.80
N GLY A 22 29.06 0.87 -2.55
CA GLY A 22 28.37 0.77 -1.25
C GLY A 22 27.25 1.77 -0.97
N ILE A 23 26.88 2.64 -1.92
CA ILE A 23 25.77 3.61 -1.74
C ILE A 23 24.45 2.89 -1.43
N CYS A 24 24.20 1.76 -2.08
CA CYS A 24 23.02 0.92 -1.85
C CYS A 24 22.97 0.35 -0.42
N VAL A 25 24.13 0.08 0.20
CA VAL A 25 24.23 -0.34 1.61
C VAL A 25 23.80 0.81 2.51
N ALA A 26 24.37 2.00 2.32
CA ALA A 26 24.10 3.17 3.16
C ALA A 26 22.63 3.63 3.11
N VAL A 27 22.00 3.52 1.94
CA VAL A 27 20.61 3.96 1.73
C VAL A 27 19.59 2.93 2.22
N CYS A 28 19.96 1.65 2.37
CA CYS A 28 19.03 0.59 2.75
C CYS A 28 18.57 0.77 4.21
N PRO A 29 17.28 1.02 4.49
CA PRO A 29 16.78 1.17 5.86
C PRO A 29 16.52 -0.16 6.59
N PHE A 30 16.71 -1.27 5.89
CA PHE A 30 16.41 -2.63 6.36
C PHE A 30 17.65 -3.51 6.38
N GLU A 31 18.83 -2.96 6.11
CA GLU A 31 20.10 -3.69 6.14
C GLU A 31 20.15 -4.91 5.21
N ALA A 32 19.20 -5.00 4.28
CA ALA A 32 19.11 -6.07 3.28
C ALA A 32 20.25 -6.06 2.25
N ILE A 33 21.13 -5.05 2.27
CA ILE A 33 22.25 -4.97 1.34
C ILE A 33 23.52 -4.82 2.15
N SER A 34 24.50 -5.68 1.89
CA SER A 34 25.80 -5.68 2.54
C SER A 34 26.93 -5.71 1.50
N LYS A 35 28.13 -5.30 1.92
CA LYS A 35 29.35 -5.40 1.11
C LYS A 35 30.25 -6.46 1.73
N ASP A 36 30.55 -7.48 0.94
CA ASP A 36 31.59 -8.46 1.25
C ASP A 36 32.93 -7.89 0.77
N GLU A 37 33.80 -7.56 1.72
CA GLU A 37 35.12 -6.99 1.45
C GLU A 37 36.11 -8.04 0.91
N GLU A 38 35.94 -9.32 1.25
CA GLU A 38 36.83 -10.40 0.78
C GLU A 38 36.56 -10.73 -0.69
N GLN A 39 35.29 -10.81 -1.05
CA GLN A 39 34.86 -11.11 -2.43
C GLN A 39 34.70 -9.84 -3.28
N ASN A 40 34.87 -8.65 -2.67
CA ASN A 40 34.55 -7.35 -3.27
C ASN A 40 33.18 -7.37 -3.98
N LYS A 41 32.14 -7.81 -3.27
CA LYS A 41 30.81 -8.06 -3.81
C LYS A 41 29.73 -7.34 -3.00
N ILE A 42 28.70 -6.86 -3.68
CA ILE A 42 27.49 -6.39 -3.01
C ILE A 42 26.49 -7.54 -2.95
N ASN A 43 26.05 -7.88 -1.75
CA ASN A 43 25.09 -8.95 -1.50
C ASN A 43 23.73 -8.36 -1.17
N LEU A 44 22.67 -8.98 -1.68
CA LEU A 44 21.27 -8.66 -1.37
C LEU A 44 20.68 -9.84 -0.59
N ASP A 45 20.36 -9.60 0.67
CA ASP A 45 19.56 -10.50 1.47
C ASP A 45 18.09 -10.32 1.08
N LEU A 46 17.54 -11.35 0.44
CA LEU A 46 16.15 -11.31 0.03
C LEU A 46 15.23 -11.31 1.25
N ASP A 47 15.51 -12.05 2.32
CA ASP A 47 14.63 -12.18 3.49
C ASP A 47 14.42 -10.83 4.20
N GLU A 48 15.48 -10.01 4.26
CA GLU A 48 15.39 -8.64 4.78
C GLU A 48 14.84 -7.62 3.77
N CYS A 49 14.89 -7.93 2.46
CA CYS A 49 14.46 -6.99 1.43
C CYS A 49 12.96 -6.69 1.49
N ARG A 50 12.64 -5.40 1.65
CA ARG A 50 11.27 -4.88 1.70
C ARG A 50 10.76 -4.28 0.39
N VAL A 51 11.53 -4.40 -0.71
CA VAL A 51 11.15 -3.93 -2.05
C VAL A 51 10.79 -2.43 -2.08
N CYS A 52 11.49 -1.62 -1.29
CA CYS A 52 11.20 -0.19 -1.17
C CYS A 52 11.64 0.62 -2.41
N GLY A 53 12.67 0.15 -3.14
CA GLY A 53 13.21 0.79 -4.35
C GLY A 53 14.22 1.92 -4.11
N LEU A 54 14.63 2.17 -2.86
CA LEU A 54 15.56 3.26 -2.54
C LEU A 54 16.98 2.99 -3.05
N CYS A 55 17.44 1.73 -2.98
CA CYS A 55 18.74 1.32 -3.52
C CYS A 55 18.81 1.41 -5.04
N VAL A 56 17.72 1.06 -5.73
CA VAL A 56 17.58 1.13 -7.20
C VAL A 56 17.91 2.55 -7.68
N THR A 57 17.24 3.54 -7.10
CA THR A 57 17.41 4.94 -7.48
C THR A 57 18.62 5.63 -6.88
N ALA A 58 19.32 4.99 -5.95
CA ALA A 58 20.58 5.50 -5.41
C ALA A 58 21.79 4.98 -6.19
N CYS A 59 21.62 3.92 -7.00
CA CYS A 59 22.71 3.36 -7.77
C CYS A 59 23.07 4.29 -8.95
N PRO A 60 24.28 4.87 -8.98
CA PRO A 60 24.66 5.78 -10.06
C PRO A 60 24.91 5.06 -11.40
N LEU A 61 25.02 3.73 -11.38
CA LEU A 61 25.25 2.89 -12.55
C LEU A 61 24.00 2.11 -12.97
N SER A 62 22.85 2.35 -12.32
CA SER A 62 21.61 1.61 -12.56
C SER A 62 21.77 0.09 -12.52
N ALA A 63 22.71 -0.40 -11.70
CA ALA A 63 23.06 -1.81 -11.60
C ALA A 63 22.09 -2.64 -10.75
N ILE A 64 21.00 -2.04 -10.24
CA ILE A 64 20.01 -2.75 -9.43
C ILE A 64 18.69 -2.71 -10.17
N ASN A 65 18.23 -3.86 -10.63
CA ASN A 65 17.00 -4.04 -11.36
C ASN A 65 15.86 -4.36 -10.40
N LEU A 66 14.70 -3.73 -10.61
CA LEU A 66 13.46 -4.03 -9.92
C LEU A 66 12.38 -4.21 -10.98
N VAL A 67 11.67 -5.33 -10.92
CA VAL A 67 10.63 -5.70 -11.92
C VAL A 67 9.46 -4.71 -11.95
N TYR A 68 9.29 -3.91 -10.90
CA TYR A 68 8.21 -2.95 -10.78
C TYR A 68 8.72 -1.51 -10.88
N TYR A 69 7.86 -0.63 -11.39
CA TYR A 69 8.04 0.83 -11.29
C TYR A 69 9.32 1.35 -11.95
N ASP A 70 9.73 0.75 -13.07
CA ASP A 70 10.81 1.32 -13.86
C ASP A 70 10.40 2.70 -14.40
N VAL A 71 11.40 3.57 -14.55
CA VAL A 71 11.19 4.99 -14.87
C VAL A 71 10.52 5.15 -16.22
N GLU A 72 10.89 4.32 -17.20
CA GLU A 72 10.38 4.41 -18.57
C GLU A 72 8.89 4.07 -18.61
N SER A 73 8.48 2.94 -18.02
CA SER A 73 7.08 2.52 -17.96
C SER A 73 6.21 3.52 -17.22
N LEU A 74 6.69 4.03 -16.08
CA LEU A 74 5.96 5.06 -15.31
C LEU A 74 5.80 6.35 -16.11
N THR A 75 6.87 6.81 -16.77
CA THR A 75 6.86 8.04 -17.57
C THR A 75 5.87 7.91 -18.72
N LYS A 76 5.92 6.80 -19.47
CA LYS A 76 4.99 6.52 -20.58
C LYS A 76 3.54 6.49 -20.11
N LYS A 77 3.26 5.81 -18.99
CA LYS A 77 1.91 5.75 -18.41
C LYS A 77 1.40 7.16 -18.08
N VAL A 78 2.18 7.95 -17.37
CA VAL A 78 1.79 9.31 -16.98
C VAL A 78 1.56 10.19 -18.21
N GLN A 79 2.50 10.22 -19.15
CA GLN A 79 2.37 11.05 -20.36
C GLN A 79 1.13 10.67 -21.19
N ALA A 80 0.81 9.38 -21.31
CA ALA A 80 -0.39 8.91 -21.98
C ALA A 80 -1.67 9.42 -21.27
N GLU A 81 -1.76 9.27 -19.95
CA GLU A 81 -2.90 9.76 -19.16
C GLU A 81 -3.01 11.29 -19.17
N MET A 82 -1.87 12.00 -19.18
CA MET A 82 -1.84 13.47 -19.25
C MET A 82 -2.37 13.96 -20.59
N ALA A 83 -1.97 13.30 -21.69
CA ALA A 83 -2.45 13.60 -23.03
C ALA A 83 -3.96 13.30 -23.18
N GLU A 84 -4.44 12.18 -22.63
CA GLU A 84 -5.86 11.82 -22.65
C GLU A 84 -6.72 12.85 -21.91
N LYS A 85 -6.28 13.32 -20.74
CA LYS A 85 -7.02 14.30 -19.91
C LYS A 85 -6.75 15.76 -20.29
N GLY A 86 -5.77 16.03 -21.15
CA GLY A 86 -5.27 17.39 -21.39
C GLY A 86 -4.78 18.08 -20.11
N ALA A 87 -4.30 17.28 -19.14
CA ALA A 87 -3.88 17.76 -17.83
C ALA A 87 -2.43 18.27 -17.89
N LYS A 88 -2.14 19.31 -17.09
CA LYS A 88 -0.79 19.91 -16.97
C LYS A 88 -0.21 19.78 -15.58
N THR A 89 -0.96 19.19 -14.66
CA THR A 89 -0.55 18.94 -13.29
C THR A 89 -0.43 17.45 -13.01
N LEU A 90 0.74 17.04 -12.55
CA LEU A 90 1.02 15.68 -12.10
C LEU A 90 1.03 15.63 -10.57
N VAL A 91 0.34 14.66 -10.00
CA VAL A 91 0.31 14.41 -8.56
C VAL A 91 0.88 13.03 -8.29
N LEU A 92 1.99 12.94 -7.56
CA LEU A 92 2.52 11.68 -7.05
C LEU A 92 2.07 11.49 -5.61
N SER A 93 1.59 10.30 -5.24
CA SER A 93 1.14 10.05 -3.87
C SER A 93 1.68 8.76 -3.26
N CYS A 94 2.08 8.82 -2.00
CA CYS A 94 2.45 7.65 -1.20
C CYS A 94 1.20 6.86 -0.83
N ARG A 95 1.18 5.56 -1.13
CA ARG A 95 0.14 4.60 -0.72
C ARG A 95 -0.13 4.63 0.80
N GLY A 96 0.94 4.72 1.59
CA GLY A 96 0.88 4.66 3.05
C GLY A 96 0.13 5.80 3.75
N SER A 97 0.10 7.00 3.17
CA SER A 97 -0.62 8.16 3.73
C SER A 97 -1.81 8.62 2.89
N ASN A 98 -1.98 8.07 1.68
CA ASN A 98 -3.06 8.45 0.77
C ASN A 98 -3.81 7.17 0.35
N PRO A 99 -4.87 6.77 1.08
CA PRO A 99 -5.76 5.66 0.69
C PRO A 99 -6.32 5.82 -0.74
N VAL A 100 -6.85 4.74 -1.33
CA VAL A 100 -7.51 4.81 -2.66
C VAL A 100 -8.80 5.64 -2.63
N THR A 101 -9.54 5.53 -1.54
CA THR A 101 -10.78 6.27 -1.24
C THR A 101 -10.52 7.69 -0.71
N PHE A 102 -9.25 8.06 -0.54
CA PHE A 102 -8.87 9.38 -0.08
C PHE A 102 -9.20 10.41 -1.15
N ASN A 103 -9.98 11.42 -0.78
CA ASN A 103 -10.27 12.56 -1.62
C ASN A 103 -9.00 13.41 -1.74
N ILE A 104 -8.27 13.21 -2.85
CA ILE A 104 -7.02 13.92 -3.11
C ILE A 104 -7.29 15.40 -3.35
N GLU A 105 -8.44 15.73 -3.92
CA GLU A 105 -8.88 17.09 -4.20
C GLU A 105 -8.95 17.92 -2.93
N ASP A 106 -9.37 17.34 -1.80
CA ASP A 106 -9.37 18.02 -0.49
C ASP A 106 -7.97 18.50 -0.07
N THR A 107 -6.91 17.74 -0.40
CA THR A 107 -5.51 18.11 -0.11
C THR A 107 -4.96 19.14 -1.12
N LEU A 108 -5.57 19.20 -2.30
CA LEU A 108 -5.20 20.07 -3.41
C LEU A 108 -5.99 21.38 -3.43
N LYS A 109 -6.99 21.58 -2.56
CA LYS A 109 -7.83 22.79 -2.51
C LYS A 109 -7.02 24.08 -2.49
N ASP A 110 -5.96 24.14 -1.69
CA ASP A 110 -5.10 25.33 -1.58
C ASP A 110 -4.26 25.61 -2.83
N GLU A 111 -4.16 24.63 -3.74
CA GLU A 111 -3.30 24.67 -4.92
C GLU A 111 -4.05 25.08 -6.19
N ASN A 112 -5.37 25.24 -6.08
CA ASN A 112 -6.28 25.56 -7.18
C ASN A 112 -6.12 24.64 -8.40
N VAL A 113 -5.96 23.33 -8.15
CA VAL A 113 -5.78 22.30 -9.16
C VAL A 113 -7.07 21.50 -9.33
N GLU A 114 -7.70 21.63 -10.50
CA GLU A 114 -8.93 20.88 -10.84
C GLU A 114 -8.68 19.76 -11.86
N ASN A 115 -7.70 19.92 -12.76
CA ASN A 115 -7.36 18.92 -13.78
C ASN A 115 -5.94 18.38 -13.59
N PHE A 116 -5.84 17.12 -13.17
CA PHE A 116 -4.55 16.47 -12.89
C PHE A 116 -4.55 14.98 -13.25
N VAL A 117 -3.34 14.44 -13.39
CA VAL A 117 -3.08 13.00 -13.38
C VAL A 117 -2.44 12.63 -12.06
N ALA A 118 -2.96 11.58 -11.41
CA ALA A 118 -2.43 11.10 -10.14
C ALA A 118 -1.73 9.75 -10.34
N LEU A 119 -0.46 9.67 -9.95
CA LEU A 119 0.31 8.43 -9.88
C LEU A 119 0.53 8.04 -8.42
N ARG A 120 -0.22 7.04 -7.96
CA ARG A 120 -0.07 6.47 -6.62
C ARG A 120 1.00 5.38 -6.63
N LEU A 121 1.95 5.46 -5.71
CA LEU A 121 3.09 4.53 -5.61
C LEU A 121 3.20 3.99 -4.17
N PRO A 122 3.79 2.80 -3.95
CA PRO A 122 4.08 2.34 -2.59
C PRO A 122 4.93 3.33 -1.80
N CYS A 123 5.82 4.06 -2.48
CA CYS A 123 6.62 5.16 -1.91
C CYS A 123 7.03 6.12 -3.02
N VAL A 124 6.83 7.42 -2.83
CA VAL A 124 7.36 8.44 -3.78
C VAL A 124 8.86 8.66 -3.63
N GLY A 125 9.46 8.30 -2.48
CA GLY A 125 10.92 8.38 -2.28
C GLY A 125 11.74 7.46 -3.19
N ARG A 126 11.08 6.50 -3.86
CA ARG A 126 11.70 5.66 -4.89
C ARG A 126 11.77 6.34 -6.26
N VAL A 127 11.15 7.50 -6.45
CA VAL A 127 11.07 8.14 -7.76
C VAL A 127 12.36 8.93 -7.98
N PRO A 128 13.14 8.63 -9.04
CA PRO A 128 14.40 9.34 -9.30
C PRO A 128 14.14 10.71 -9.96
N PRO A 129 15.10 11.65 -9.86
CA PRO A 129 15.02 12.96 -10.52
C PRO A 129 14.69 12.89 -12.03
N GLU A 130 15.22 11.90 -12.73
CA GLU A 130 14.97 11.66 -14.16
C GLU A 130 13.47 11.58 -14.50
N PHE A 131 12.66 10.91 -13.67
CA PHE A 131 11.23 10.82 -13.90
C PHE A 131 10.56 12.20 -13.93
N TYR A 132 10.94 13.08 -13.00
CA TYR A 132 10.38 14.43 -12.92
C TYR A 132 10.79 15.26 -14.15
N LEU A 133 12.08 15.20 -14.52
CA LEU A 133 12.62 15.92 -15.68
C LEU A 133 11.96 15.46 -16.99
N ASN A 134 11.77 14.16 -17.18
CA ASN A 134 11.11 13.61 -18.37
C ASN A 134 9.66 14.08 -18.50
N ASN A 135 8.95 14.25 -17.39
CA ASN A 135 7.57 14.74 -17.40
C ASN A 135 7.51 16.27 -17.60
N LEU A 136 8.40 17.05 -16.98
CA LEU A 136 8.53 18.48 -17.25
C LEU A 136 8.83 18.76 -18.73
N ALA A 137 9.79 18.02 -19.31
CA ALA A 137 10.14 18.13 -20.72
C ALA A 137 8.99 17.74 -21.67
N ALA A 138 8.05 16.91 -21.21
CA ALA A 138 6.85 16.54 -21.95
C ALA A 138 5.69 17.53 -21.81
N GLY A 139 5.88 18.64 -21.09
CA GLY A 139 4.90 19.72 -20.95
C GLY A 139 4.08 19.69 -19.66
N VAL A 140 4.49 18.91 -18.66
CA VAL A 140 3.94 19.06 -17.30
C VAL A 140 4.41 20.39 -16.72
N GLU A 141 3.48 21.20 -16.24
CA GLU A 141 3.75 22.54 -15.70
C GLU A 141 3.86 22.55 -14.18
N LYS A 142 3.12 21.68 -13.49
CA LYS A 142 3.09 21.59 -12.02
C LYS A 142 3.20 20.15 -11.55
N ILE A 143 4.07 19.90 -10.57
CA ILE A 143 4.25 18.58 -9.95
C ILE A 143 4.05 18.68 -8.45
N LEU A 144 3.07 17.94 -7.92
CA LEU A 144 2.82 17.82 -6.50
C LEU A 144 3.19 16.42 -6.00
N VAL A 145 3.91 16.35 -4.88
CA VAL A 145 4.31 15.11 -4.23
C VAL A 145 3.64 15.04 -2.87
N LEU A 146 2.64 14.16 -2.75
CA LEU A 146 1.93 13.86 -1.51
C LEU A 146 2.62 12.69 -0.80
N GLN A 147 3.49 12.98 0.14
CA GLN A 147 4.29 11.97 0.82
C GLN A 147 3.92 11.79 2.28
N CYS A 148 4.45 10.73 2.90
CA CYS A 148 4.36 10.54 4.33
C CYS A 148 5.18 11.60 5.08
N GLU A 149 4.75 12.00 6.27
CA GLU A 149 5.66 12.60 7.25
C GLU A 149 6.82 11.65 7.56
N GLU A 150 7.95 12.20 8.01
CA GLU A 150 9.19 11.44 8.15
C GLU A 150 9.08 10.36 9.22
N ASP A 151 8.57 10.71 10.40
CA ASP A 151 8.38 9.75 11.51
C ASP A 151 7.25 8.73 11.22
N PHE A 152 6.37 9.03 10.28
CA PHE A 152 5.31 8.11 9.82
C PHE A 152 5.76 7.22 8.64
N CYS A 153 6.95 7.43 8.08
CA CYS A 153 7.37 6.83 6.83
C CYS A 153 7.38 5.29 6.90
N ARG A 154 6.57 4.64 6.06
CA ARG A 154 6.40 3.17 6.05
C ARG A 154 7.63 2.39 5.56
N PHE A 155 8.56 3.08 4.90
CA PHE A 155 9.86 2.54 4.53
C PHE A 155 11.02 3.13 5.34
N LYS A 156 10.75 3.71 6.52
CA LYS A 156 11.67 4.36 7.46
C LYS A 156 12.39 5.60 6.89
N LYS A 157 13.16 5.46 5.80
CA LYS A 157 13.97 6.54 5.19
C LYS A 157 13.37 7.12 3.91
N GLY A 158 12.25 6.58 3.42
CA GLY A 158 11.68 6.93 2.11
C GLY A 158 11.36 8.42 1.96
N SER A 159 10.64 9.00 2.92
CA SER A 159 10.26 10.42 2.90
C SER A 159 11.48 11.34 2.96
N LYS A 160 12.44 11.04 3.84
CA LYS A 160 13.68 11.82 3.99
C LYS A 160 14.52 11.82 2.71
N ILE A 161 14.72 10.66 2.09
CA ILE A 161 15.46 10.53 0.83
C ILE A 161 14.72 11.26 -0.31
N GLY A 162 13.39 11.12 -0.36
CA GLY A 162 12.55 11.82 -1.34
C GLY A 162 12.68 13.33 -1.24
N ILE A 163 12.54 13.90 -0.04
CA ILE A 163 12.71 15.35 0.21
C ILE A 163 14.07 15.82 -0.27
N ASN A 164 15.15 15.16 0.17
CA ASN A 164 16.50 15.58 -0.19
C ASN A 164 16.68 15.61 -1.72
N ARG A 165 16.26 14.54 -2.42
CA ARG A 165 16.35 14.49 -3.89
C ARG A 165 15.51 15.56 -4.57
N PHE A 166 14.31 15.82 -4.06
CA PHE A 166 13.39 16.78 -4.64
C PHE A 166 13.84 18.23 -4.44
N GLU A 167 14.43 18.55 -3.28
CA GLU A 167 15.05 19.86 -3.05
C GLU A 167 16.28 20.07 -3.94
N LEU A 168 17.15 19.06 -4.11
CA LEU A 168 18.22 19.13 -5.11
C LEU A 168 17.69 19.30 -6.54
N LEU A 169 16.58 18.64 -6.87
CA LEU A 169 15.94 18.78 -8.18
C LEU A 169 15.42 20.20 -8.41
N LYS A 170 14.83 20.87 -7.41
CA LYS A 170 14.36 22.26 -7.54
C LYS A 170 15.48 23.20 -8.00
N GLU A 171 16.66 23.09 -7.40
CA GLU A 171 17.84 23.86 -7.80
C GLU A 171 18.24 23.56 -9.26
N ALA A 172 18.17 22.29 -9.66
CA ALA A 172 18.50 21.89 -11.03
C ALA A 172 17.48 22.38 -12.07
N VAL A 173 16.18 22.37 -11.77
CA VAL A 173 15.14 22.75 -12.73
C VAL A 173 15.07 24.26 -12.95
N ASP A 174 15.43 25.07 -11.95
CA ASP A 174 15.57 26.53 -12.09
C ASP A 174 16.62 26.88 -13.14
N VAL A 175 17.79 26.22 -13.09
CA VAL A 175 18.85 26.36 -14.11
C VAL A 175 18.38 25.92 -15.50
N LEU A 176 17.47 24.93 -15.57
CA LEU A 176 16.89 24.45 -16.83
C LEU A 176 15.72 25.31 -17.33
N GLY A 177 15.36 26.38 -16.61
CA GLY A 177 14.33 27.34 -17.01
C GLY A 177 12.90 26.94 -16.63
N TYR A 178 12.72 25.95 -15.76
CA TYR A 178 11.42 25.65 -15.16
C TYR A 178 11.27 26.37 -13.82
N ASP A 179 10.04 26.74 -13.47
CA ASP A 179 9.78 27.41 -12.19
C ASP A 179 9.80 26.41 -11.02
N PRO A 180 10.77 26.49 -10.09
CA PRO A 180 10.84 25.59 -8.93
C PRO A 180 9.65 25.74 -7.98
N ALA A 181 8.91 26.85 -8.01
CA ALA A 181 7.70 27.04 -7.21
C ALA A 181 6.56 26.08 -7.61
N ASN A 182 6.61 25.53 -8.82
CA ASN A 182 5.64 24.55 -9.32
C ASN A 182 5.97 23.10 -8.92
N LEU A 183 7.07 22.88 -8.19
CA LEU A 183 7.44 21.60 -7.61
C LEU A 183 7.13 21.62 -6.10
N ILE A 184 6.03 20.99 -5.69
CA ILE A 184 5.48 21.14 -4.34
C ILE A 184 5.47 19.80 -3.61
N ILE A 185 5.92 19.78 -2.36
CA ILE A 185 5.75 18.64 -1.46
C ILE A 185 4.66 18.98 -0.45
N LYS A 186 3.66 18.12 -0.32
CA LYS A 186 2.74 18.10 0.82
C LYS A 186 2.96 16.84 1.65
N LYS A 187 3.08 17.00 2.96
CA LYS A 187 3.24 15.89 3.90
C LYS A 187 1.88 15.51 4.47
N ASN A 188 1.62 14.23 4.63
CA ASN A 188 0.40 13.71 5.23
C ASN A 188 0.71 12.46 6.06
N SER A 189 -0.08 12.22 7.10
CA SER A 189 -0.02 11.02 7.92
C SER A 189 -1.43 10.48 8.12
N LEU A 190 -1.63 9.22 7.73
CA LEU A 190 -2.89 8.53 7.96
C LEU A 190 -2.94 8.07 9.42
N LYS A 191 -3.26 8.98 10.33
CA LYS A 191 -3.40 8.71 11.77
C LYS A 191 -4.85 8.34 12.11
N ALA A 192 -5.07 7.69 13.24
CA ALA A 192 -6.41 7.41 13.76
C ALA A 192 -7.11 8.71 14.17
N VAL A 193 -8.36 8.87 13.76
CA VAL A 193 -9.24 9.97 14.17
C VAL A 193 -10.14 9.46 15.28
N TYR A 194 -10.38 10.29 16.28
CA TYR A 194 -11.10 9.90 17.48
C TYR A 194 -12.22 10.87 17.83
N ASP A 195 -13.43 10.33 17.94
CA ASP A 195 -14.64 11.01 18.39
C ASP A 195 -14.94 10.60 19.84
N THR A 196 -14.69 11.52 20.77
CA THR A 196 -14.89 11.29 22.20
C THR A 196 -16.37 11.17 22.58
N GLU A 197 -17.29 11.77 21.81
CA GLU A 197 -18.72 11.76 22.14
C GLU A 197 -19.34 10.37 21.93
N LYS A 198 -18.81 9.60 20.96
CA LYS A 198 -19.19 8.20 20.74
C LYS A 198 -18.55 7.22 21.73
N CYS A 199 -17.55 7.65 22.52
CA CYS A 199 -16.76 6.72 23.32
C CYS A 199 -17.39 6.40 24.67
N VAL A 200 -17.50 5.10 24.98
CA VAL A 200 -18.01 4.60 26.28
C VAL A 200 -16.91 4.23 27.29
N GLY A 201 -15.64 4.47 26.96
CA GLY A 201 -14.53 4.17 27.87
C GLY A 201 -14.32 2.67 28.16
N CYS A 202 -14.41 1.79 27.16
CA CYS A 202 -14.21 0.35 27.36
C CYS A 202 -12.73 -0.09 27.35
N GLY A 203 -11.80 0.75 26.91
CA GLY A 203 -10.35 0.49 26.95
C GLY A 203 -9.80 -0.50 25.92
N LYS A 204 -10.62 -1.10 25.05
CA LYS A 204 -10.15 -2.07 24.05
C LYS A 204 -9.10 -1.49 23.10
N CYS A 205 -9.25 -0.23 22.72
CA CYS A 205 -8.31 0.47 21.84
C CYS A 205 -6.91 0.63 22.48
N VAL A 206 -6.85 0.85 23.79
CA VAL A 206 -5.59 0.91 24.56
C VAL A 206 -4.93 -0.47 24.55
N PHE A 207 -5.69 -1.51 24.87
CA PHE A 207 -5.16 -2.89 24.96
C PHE A 207 -4.64 -3.42 23.61
N ILE A 208 -5.28 -3.07 22.49
CA ILE A 208 -4.91 -3.62 21.18
C ILE A 208 -3.82 -2.82 20.45
N CYS A 209 -3.44 -1.63 20.94
CA CYS A 209 -2.52 -0.77 20.21
C CYS A 209 -1.08 -1.29 20.35
N PRO A 210 -0.43 -1.79 19.28
CA PRO A 210 0.92 -2.35 19.39
C PRO A 210 2.01 -1.27 19.53
N TYR A 211 1.64 0.01 19.40
CA TYR A 211 2.54 1.15 19.43
C TYR A 211 2.43 1.97 20.72
N ASP A 212 1.61 1.53 21.68
CA ASP A 212 1.29 2.29 22.90
C ASP A 212 0.80 3.73 22.62
N ALA A 213 0.29 3.96 21.40
CA ALA A 213 -0.14 5.28 20.93
C ALA A 213 -1.48 5.71 21.53
N ILE A 214 -2.17 4.85 22.28
CA ILE A 214 -3.44 5.17 22.92
C ILE A 214 -3.29 4.92 24.42
N VAL A 215 -3.46 5.97 25.22
CA VAL A 215 -3.23 5.93 26.67
C VAL A 215 -4.49 6.29 27.45
N TRP A 216 -4.65 5.68 28.61
CA TRP A 216 -5.69 6.06 29.56
C TRP A 216 -5.35 7.36 30.27
N LYS A 217 -6.35 8.23 30.43
CA LYS A 217 -6.31 9.36 31.36
C LYS A 217 -7.08 9.02 32.63
N ASP A 218 -6.67 9.61 33.75
CA ASP A 218 -7.24 9.33 35.08
C ASP A 218 -8.76 9.57 35.17
N VAL A 219 -9.27 10.55 34.41
CA VAL A 219 -10.69 10.92 34.39
C VAL A 219 -11.11 11.36 32.98
N SER A 220 -11.13 10.45 32.00
CA SER A 220 -11.83 10.66 30.71
C SER A 220 -11.82 9.40 29.84
N THR A 221 -12.30 9.57 28.62
CA THR A 221 -12.02 8.69 27.49
C THR A 221 -10.50 8.65 27.16
N PRO A 222 -9.97 7.58 26.52
CA PRO A 222 -8.55 7.48 26.15
C PRO A 222 -8.05 8.63 25.28
N GLU A 223 -6.75 8.87 25.22
CA GLU A 223 -6.12 9.85 24.31
C GLU A 223 -5.22 9.13 23.30
N ILE A 224 -5.20 9.63 22.05
CA ILE A 224 -4.29 9.15 21.01
C ILE A 224 -3.10 10.10 20.90
N LYS A 225 -1.90 9.58 21.17
CA LYS A 225 -0.61 10.21 20.84
C LYS A 225 -0.39 10.09 19.33
N THR A 226 -0.62 11.19 18.62
CA THR A 226 -0.60 11.20 17.16
C THR A 226 0.77 10.86 16.57
N GLU A 227 1.83 11.24 17.26
CA GLU A 227 3.23 10.97 16.93
C GLU A 227 3.51 9.46 16.85
N ASP A 228 3.06 8.69 17.84
CA ASP A 228 3.27 7.24 17.94
C ASP A 228 2.30 6.44 17.06
N CYS A 229 1.18 7.05 16.64
CA CYS A 229 0.16 6.36 15.87
C CYS A 229 0.66 6.01 14.46
N MET A 230 0.87 4.72 14.18
CA MET A 230 1.28 4.26 12.85
C MET A 230 0.12 3.96 11.90
N GLY A 231 -1.10 4.44 12.18
CA GLY A 231 -2.19 4.43 11.20
C GLY A 231 -2.63 3.03 10.79
N CYS A 232 -2.72 2.14 11.77
CA CYS A 232 -2.65 0.70 11.52
C CYS A 232 -4.02 -0.01 11.58
N GLY A 233 -5.02 0.65 12.19
CA GLY A 233 -6.44 0.26 12.14
C GLY A 233 -6.92 -0.68 13.24
N ALA A 234 -6.02 -1.22 14.07
CA ALA A 234 -6.41 -2.17 15.13
C ALA A 234 -7.39 -1.57 16.14
N CYS A 235 -7.19 -0.31 16.54
CA CYS A 235 -8.07 0.39 17.47
C CYS A 235 -9.46 0.65 16.89
N ALA A 236 -9.56 0.96 15.59
CA ALA A 236 -10.82 1.16 14.90
C ALA A 236 -11.63 -0.15 14.86
N LEU A 237 -10.98 -1.25 14.53
CA LEU A 237 -11.59 -2.58 14.47
C LEU A 237 -12.24 -3.01 15.81
N VAL A 238 -11.55 -2.79 16.94
CA VAL A 238 -12.05 -3.26 18.24
C VAL A 238 -13.05 -2.30 18.90
N CYS A 239 -13.32 -1.13 18.29
CA CYS A 239 -14.18 -0.12 18.85
C CYS A 239 -15.67 -0.43 18.59
N PRO A 240 -16.45 -0.85 19.61
CA PRO A 240 -17.83 -1.28 19.39
C PRO A 240 -18.80 -0.12 19.08
N HIS A 241 -18.36 1.13 19.26
CA HIS A 241 -19.15 2.34 19.01
C HIS A 241 -18.60 3.15 17.82
N GLN A 242 -17.63 2.61 17.07
CA GLN A 242 -16.99 3.29 15.94
C GLN A 242 -16.52 4.71 16.29
N ALA A 243 -16.07 4.89 17.53
CA ALA A 243 -15.51 6.16 18.00
C ALA A 243 -14.12 6.44 17.40
N ILE A 244 -13.43 5.42 16.88
CA ILE A 244 -12.10 5.55 16.29
C ILE A 244 -12.16 5.06 14.84
N GLU A 245 -11.63 5.85 13.92
CA GLU A 245 -11.62 5.56 12.48
C GLU A 245 -10.26 5.89 11.86
N LEU A 246 -9.99 5.32 10.67
CA LEU A 246 -8.90 5.74 9.80
C LEU A 246 -9.51 6.34 8.54
N ARG A 247 -9.11 7.57 8.20
CA ARG A 247 -9.64 8.26 7.02
C ARG A 247 -9.39 7.45 5.73
N GLY A 248 -10.41 7.22 4.93
CA GLY A 248 -10.37 6.37 3.73
C GLY A 248 -10.42 4.86 4.01
N TYR A 249 -10.49 4.42 5.26
CA TYR A 249 -10.71 3.02 5.63
C TYR A 249 -11.80 2.87 6.68
N GLU A 250 -12.74 3.81 6.69
CA GLU A 250 -13.89 3.81 7.58
C GLU A 250 -14.81 2.62 7.24
N PHE A 251 -15.55 2.13 8.24
CA PHE A 251 -16.37 0.92 8.09
C PHE A 251 -17.53 1.13 7.11
N GLU A 252 -18.25 2.24 7.20
CA GLU A 252 -19.42 2.56 6.39
C GLU A 252 -19.08 2.69 4.90
N PRO A 253 -18.08 3.50 4.48
CA PRO A 253 -17.68 3.57 3.07
C PRO A 253 -17.24 2.22 2.50
N VAL A 254 -16.50 1.41 3.27
CA VAL A 254 -16.08 0.07 2.81
C VAL A 254 -17.30 -0.83 2.62
N THR A 255 -18.24 -0.79 3.55
CA THR A 255 -19.52 -1.51 3.48
C THR A 255 -20.33 -1.09 2.24
N GLU A 256 -20.40 0.21 1.95
CA GLU A 256 -21.08 0.73 0.76
C GLU A 256 -20.42 0.24 -0.54
N ILE A 257 -19.09 0.18 -0.61
CA ILE A 257 -18.37 -0.39 -1.76
C ILE A 257 -18.81 -1.85 -2.01
N ILE A 258 -18.92 -2.67 -0.96
CA ILE A 258 -19.38 -4.06 -1.08
C ILE A 258 -20.84 -4.12 -1.54
N LYS A 259 -21.73 -3.31 -0.94
CA LYS A 259 -23.16 -3.25 -1.31
C LYS A 259 -23.37 -2.82 -2.76
N ASN A 260 -22.59 -1.85 -3.24
CA ASN A 260 -22.63 -1.38 -4.62
C ASN A 260 -22.22 -2.46 -5.64
N CYS A 261 -21.50 -3.50 -5.20
CA CYS A 261 -21.18 -4.64 -6.05
C CYS A 261 -22.35 -5.64 -6.21
N SER A 262 -23.42 -5.56 -5.41
CA SER A 262 -24.49 -6.56 -5.39
C SER A 262 -25.11 -6.85 -6.78
N ASN A 263 -25.49 -5.81 -7.52
CA ASN A 263 -26.04 -5.94 -8.86
C ASN A 263 -25.05 -6.60 -9.84
N LYS A 264 -23.77 -6.24 -9.73
CA LYS A 264 -22.69 -6.83 -10.52
C LYS A 264 -22.52 -8.31 -10.19
N VAL A 265 -22.50 -8.65 -8.90
CA VAL A 265 -22.41 -10.03 -8.40
C VAL A 265 -23.59 -10.86 -8.93
N ALA A 266 -24.83 -10.39 -8.80
CA ALA A 266 -26.00 -11.10 -9.30
C ALA A 266 -25.92 -11.37 -10.81
N LYS A 267 -25.48 -10.38 -11.61
CA LYS A 267 -25.28 -10.54 -13.05
C LYS A 267 -24.21 -11.57 -13.40
N LEU A 268 -23.09 -11.56 -12.69
CA LEU A 268 -22.01 -12.54 -12.90
C LEU A 268 -22.47 -13.97 -12.57
N LYS A 269 -23.22 -14.15 -11.49
CA LYS A 269 -23.80 -15.45 -11.14
C LYS A 269 -24.78 -15.94 -12.21
N ALA A 270 -25.61 -15.06 -12.76
CA ALA A 270 -26.50 -15.41 -13.87
C ALA A 270 -25.74 -15.82 -15.14
N GLN A 271 -24.49 -15.40 -15.29
CA GLN A 271 -23.57 -15.80 -16.37
C GLN A 271 -22.76 -17.07 -16.05
N GLY A 272 -23.00 -17.71 -14.90
CA GLY A 272 -22.22 -18.88 -14.46
C GLY A 272 -20.80 -18.56 -14.01
N LYS A 273 -20.47 -17.29 -13.72
CA LYS A 273 -19.19 -16.88 -13.14
C LYS A 273 -19.27 -16.88 -11.61
N SER A 274 -18.14 -17.10 -10.96
CA SER A 274 -18.00 -17.11 -9.49
C SER A 274 -17.38 -15.80 -8.98
N PRO A 275 -18.18 -14.83 -8.48
CA PRO A 275 -17.64 -13.54 -8.05
C PRO A 275 -16.84 -13.70 -6.75
N ILE A 276 -15.66 -13.11 -6.70
CA ILE A 276 -14.76 -13.19 -5.54
C ILE A 276 -14.43 -11.79 -5.04
N LEU A 277 -14.39 -11.62 -3.71
CA LEU A 277 -13.93 -10.40 -3.05
C LEU A 277 -12.56 -10.63 -2.40
N LEU A 278 -11.62 -9.73 -2.66
CA LEU A 278 -10.30 -9.75 -2.06
C LEU A 278 -10.14 -8.59 -1.10
N PHE A 279 -9.65 -8.86 0.10
CA PHE A 279 -9.13 -7.85 1.01
C PHE A 279 -7.61 -7.90 0.98
N VAL A 280 -6.97 -6.85 0.46
CA VAL A 280 -5.53 -6.88 0.16
C VAL A 280 -4.80 -5.85 1.02
N CYS A 281 -3.87 -6.31 1.85
CA CYS A 281 -2.97 -5.43 2.58
C CYS A 281 -2.14 -4.59 1.58
N GLN A 282 -2.10 -3.27 1.77
CA GLN A 282 -1.39 -2.33 0.89
C GLN A 282 0.10 -2.66 0.62
N TRP A 283 0.70 -3.52 1.44
CA TRP A 283 2.13 -3.91 1.39
C TRP A 283 2.40 -5.34 0.93
N SER A 284 1.38 -6.20 0.82
CA SER A 284 1.58 -7.60 0.42
C SER A 284 1.60 -7.80 -1.08
N GLU A 285 0.89 -6.96 -1.82
CA GLU A 285 0.80 -7.04 -3.27
C GLU A 285 0.81 -5.64 -3.88
N PHE A 286 1.62 -5.44 -4.92
CA PHE A 286 1.84 -4.13 -5.53
C PHE A 286 1.07 -3.98 -6.83
N SER A 287 1.27 -4.93 -7.75
CA SER A 287 0.71 -4.89 -9.10
C SER A 287 -0.82 -4.84 -9.10
N ALA A 288 -1.45 -5.77 -8.37
CA ALA A 288 -2.91 -5.84 -8.29
C ALA A 288 -3.55 -4.60 -7.66
N LEU A 289 -2.79 -3.86 -6.82
CA LEU A 289 -3.25 -2.62 -6.20
C LEU A 289 -3.03 -1.39 -7.07
N ASP A 290 -2.12 -1.44 -8.04
CA ASP A 290 -1.92 -0.34 -9.02
C ASP A 290 -2.91 -0.42 -10.19
N ASP A 291 -3.39 -1.62 -10.52
CA ASP A 291 -4.31 -1.89 -11.62
C ASP A 291 -5.79 -1.83 -11.19
N VAL A 292 -6.11 -1.27 -10.03
CA VAL A 292 -7.48 -1.18 -9.51
C VAL A 292 -8.25 -0.11 -10.28
N GLN A 293 -8.83 -0.49 -11.42
CA GLN A 293 -9.83 0.32 -12.09
C GLN A 293 -11.17 0.16 -11.36
N LYS A 294 -11.66 1.23 -10.72
CA LYS A 294 -12.99 1.26 -10.07
C LYS A 294 -13.23 0.09 -9.09
N GLY A 295 -12.20 -0.33 -8.35
CA GLY A 295 -12.30 -1.41 -7.34
C GLY A 295 -12.28 -2.84 -7.89
N CYS A 296 -12.02 -3.05 -9.18
CA CYS A 296 -12.06 -4.38 -9.81
C CYS A 296 -10.69 -4.74 -10.41
N LEU A 297 -10.20 -5.96 -10.11
CA LEU A 297 -9.00 -6.51 -10.76
C LEU A 297 -9.35 -7.19 -12.10
N THR A 298 -10.44 -7.96 -12.08
CA THR A 298 -11.07 -8.55 -13.26
C THR A 298 -12.58 -8.41 -13.12
N ASP A 299 -13.34 -8.77 -14.16
CA ASP A 299 -14.80 -8.72 -14.10
C ASP A 299 -15.37 -9.46 -12.89
N ASP A 300 -14.79 -10.60 -12.54
CA ASP A 300 -15.20 -11.51 -11.47
C ASP A 300 -14.45 -11.33 -10.14
N VAL A 301 -13.44 -10.46 -10.07
CA VAL A 301 -12.63 -10.26 -8.86
C VAL A 301 -12.65 -8.80 -8.44
N THR A 302 -13.23 -8.55 -7.27
CA THR A 302 -13.29 -7.23 -6.64
C THR A 302 -12.19 -7.12 -5.59
N ILE A 303 -11.52 -5.97 -5.50
CA ILE A 303 -10.47 -5.71 -4.50
C ILE A 303 -10.89 -4.57 -3.58
N ILE A 304 -10.71 -4.80 -2.29
CA ILE A 304 -10.72 -3.77 -1.25
C ILE A 304 -9.30 -3.71 -0.68
N GLU A 305 -8.65 -2.57 -0.85
CA GLU A 305 -7.37 -2.30 -0.22
C GLU A 305 -7.56 -2.09 1.29
N LEU A 306 -6.67 -2.69 2.08
CA LEU A 306 -6.60 -2.51 3.52
C LEU A 306 -5.33 -1.74 3.90
N PRO A 307 -5.38 -0.92 4.97
CA PRO A 307 -4.17 -0.31 5.51
C PRO A 307 -3.24 -1.38 6.09
N CYS A 308 -3.81 -2.44 6.67
CA CYS A 308 -3.12 -3.59 7.22
C CYS A 308 -4.12 -4.73 7.47
N ALA A 309 -3.64 -5.97 7.54
CA ALA A 309 -4.45 -7.12 7.91
C ALA A 309 -5.11 -7.00 9.30
N LYS A 310 -4.48 -6.32 10.27
CA LYS A 310 -5.08 -6.08 11.60
C LYS A 310 -6.26 -5.12 11.62
N GLY A 311 -6.46 -4.34 10.56
CA GLY A 311 -7.66 -3.51 10.38
C GLY A 311 -8.79 -4.26 9.68
N PHE A 312 -8.61 -5.55 9.35
CA PHE A 312 -9.64 -6.35 8.71
C PHE A 312 -10.77 -6.66 9.68
N ASP A 313 -11.99 -6.30 9.27
CA ASP A 313 -13.21 -6.63 10.00
C ASP A 313 -13.86 -7.91 9.44
N PRO A 314 -13.95 -9.00 10.24
CA PRO A 314 -14.66 -10.22 9.86
C PRO A 314 -16.11 -10.03 9.41
N VAL A 315 -16.80 -8.99 9.89
CA VAL A 315 -18.19 -8.69 9.53
C VAL A 315 -18.30 -8.42 8.03
N LEU A 316 -17.31 -7.79 7.41
CA LEU A 316 -17.30 -7.50 5.98
C LEU A 316 -17.27 -8.78 5.13
N VAL A 317 -16.73 -9.89 5.64
CA VAL A 317 -16.80 -11.20 4.96
C VAL A 317 -18.22 -11.74 4.99
N LEU A 318 -18.88 -11.69 6.15
CA LEU A 318 -20.25 -12.15 6.29
C LEU A 318 -21.18 -11.36 5.37
N GLU A 319 -20.99 -10.03 5.32
CA GLU A 319 -21.72 -9.15 4.43
C GLU A 319 -21.49 -9.50 2.96
N ALA A 320 -20.23 -9.63 2.52
CA ALA A 320 -19.92 -10.02 1.16
C ALA A 320 -20.56 -11.38 0.77
N LEU A 321 -20.46 -12.38 1.63
CA LEU A 321 -21.10 -13.69 1.39
C LEU A 321 -22.63 -13.57 1.31
N SER A 322 -23.25 -12.74 2.15
CA SER A 322 -24.70 -12.49 2.13
C SER A 322 -25.17 -11.81 0.84
N LEU A 323 -24.31 -10.98 0.24
CA LEU A 323 -24.55 -10.29 -1.03
C LEU A 323 -24.25 -11.16 -2.27
N GLY A 324 -23.81 -12.41 -2.05
CA GLY A 324 -23.73 -13.43 -3.09
C GLY A 324 -22.33 -13.72 -3.64
N PHE A 325 -21.27 -13.07 -3.14
CA PHE A 325 -19.89 -13.39 -3.52
C PHE A 325 -19.56 -14.85 -3.20
N ASP A 326 -19.14 -15.65 -4.17
CA ASP A 326 -18.86 -17.09 -4.02
C ASP A 326 -17.63 -17.38 -3.14
N GLY A 327 -16.67 -16.47 -3.08
CA GLY A 327 -15.55 -16.56 -2.16
C GLY A 327 -15.01 -15.20 -1.72
N VAL A 328 -14.41 -15.19 -0.53
CA VAL A 328 -13.71 -14.02 0.03
C VAL A 328 -12.29 -14.43 0.42
N MET A 329 -11.30 -13.63 0.05
CA MET A 329 -9.90 -13.93 0.34
C MET A 329 -9.17 -12.74 0.95
N ALA A 330 -8.47 -12.96 2.06
CA ALA A 330 -7.55 -12.00 2.63
C ALA A 330 -6.12 -12.24 2.12
N VAL A 331 -5.47 -11.20 1.61
CA VAL A 331 -4.12 -11.22 1.06
C VAL A 331 -3.25 -10.36 1.96
N ILE A 332 -2.30 -11.01 2.63
CA ILE A 332 -1.56 -10.40 3.74
C ILE A 332 -0.05 -10.60 3.56
N CYS A 333 0.75 -9.85 4.32
CA CYS A 333 2.20 -10.00 4.28
C CYS A 333 2.61 -11.29 5.02
N PRO A 334 3.73 -11.92 4.66
CA PRO A 334 4.43 -12.81 5.58
C PRO A 334 4.75 -12.09 6.89
N GLU A 335 4.73 -12.83 8.01
CA GLU A 335 4.88 -12.26 9.35
C GLU A 335 6.20 -11.50 9.49
N GLU A 336 7.28 -12.15 9.05
CA GLU A 336 8.64 -11.65 9.04
C GLU A 336 8.84 -10.42 8.13
N LEU A 337 7.93 -10.18 7.18
CA LEU A 337 7.96 -9.03 6.27
C LEU A 337 6.90 -7.97 6.62
N CYS A 338 6.14 -8.13 7.71
CA CYS A 338 5.07 -7.21 8.03
C CYS A 338 5.60 -5.78 8.23
N LYS A 339 4.87 -4.81 7.68
CA LYS A 339 5.27 -3.38 7.71
C LYS A 339 4.74 -2.62 8.92
N LEU A 340 3.76 -3.19 9.60
CA LEU A 340 3.09 -2.57 10.73
C LEU A 340 3.10 -3.52 11.94
N GLU A 341 4.28 -4.07 12.23
CA GLU A 341 4.54 -4.98 13.35
C GLU A 341 3.57 -6.16 13.35
N GLU A 342 2.92 -6.51 14.46
CA GLU A 342 2.00 -7.64 14.65
C GLU A 342 0.74 -7.65 13.73
N GLY A 343 0.74 -6.90 12.64
CA GLY A 343 -0.32 -6.81 11.64
C GLY A 343 -0.78 -8.15 11.08
N THR A 344 0.14 -9.01 10.66
CA THR A 344 -0.20 -10.34 10.11
C THR A 344 -0.71 -11.25 11.22
N TYR A 345 0.01 -11.37 12.33
CA TYR A 345 -0.40 -12.13 13.50
C TYR A 345 -1.81 -11.79 14.02
N LEU A 346 -2.09 -10.50 14.27
CA LEU A 346 -3.40 -10.06 14.74
C LEU A 346 -4.50 -10.27 13.69
N GLY A 347 -4.20 -10.02 12.42
CA GLY A 347 -5.13 -10.31 11.31
C GLY A 347 -5.52 -11.79 11.24
N GLU A 348 -4.53 -12.69 11.36
CA GLU A 348 -4.76 -14.14 11.35
C GLU A 348 -5.55 -14.66 12.56
N ARG A 349 -5.44 -14.00 13.72
CA ARG A 349 -6.32 -14.27 14.86
C ARG A 349 -7.78 -13.97 14.51
N ASN A 350 -8.05 -12.84 13.85
CA ASN A 350 -9.40 -12.48 13.39
C ASN A 350 -9.91 -13.46 12.33
N PHE A 351 -9.06 -13.87 11.39
CA PHE A 351 -9.39 -14.88 10.37
C PHE A 351 -9.73 -16.24 11.00
N SER A 352 -9.00 -16.63 12.04
CA SER A 352 -9.24 -17.88 12.76
C SER A 352 -10.59 -17.85 13.48
N ALA A 353 -10.90 -16.75 14.17
CA ALA A 353 -12.21 -16.54 14.79
C ALA A 353 -13.35 -16.58 13.75
N LEU A 354 -13.17 -15.91 12.61
CA LEU A 354 -14.12 -15.94 11.50
C LEU A 354 -14.34 -17.36 10.95
N LYS A 355 -13.27 -18.14 10.76
CA LYS A 355 -13.37 -19.53 10.27
C LYS A 355 -14.18 -20.42 11.22
N VAL A 356 -14.07 -20.22 12.54
CA VAL A 356 -14.93 -20.92 13.51
C VAL A 356 -16.40 -20.59 13.27
N VAL A 357 -16.74 -19.30 13.13
CA VAL A 357 -18.11 -18.87 12.85
C VAL A 357 -18.63 -19.44 11.52
N LEU A 358 -17.84 -19.34 10.44
CA LEU A 358 -18.25 -19.83 9.12
C LEU A 358 -18.46 -21.35 9.09
N LYS A 359 -17.71 -22.11 9.89
CA LYS A 359 -17.85 -23.56 9.98
C LYS A 359 -19.21 -23.99 10.51
N GLU A 360 -19.79 -23.25 11.46
CA GLU A 360 -21.16 -23.49 11.97
C GLU A 360 -22.20 -23.41 10.84
N TYR A 361 -21.96 -22.58 9.83
CA TYR A 361 -22.80 -22.42 8.65
C TYR A 361 -22.35 -23.26 7.45
N LYS A 362 -21.29 -24.08 7.58
CA LYS A 362 -20.64 -24.83 6.48
C LYS A 362 -20.18 -23.92 5.33
N LEU A 363 -19.69 -22.73 5.65
CA LEU A 363 -19.19 -21.72 4.70
C LEU A 363 -17.68 -21.49 4.83
N ASP A 364 -16.98 -22.25 5.67
CA ASP A 364 -15.55 -22.05 5.95
C ASP A 364 -14.67 -22.21 4.70
N TYR A 365 -15.07 -23.05 3.74
CA TYR A 365 -14.37 -23.20 2.47
C TYR A 365 -14.41 -21.95 1.57
N ARG A 366 -15.38 -21.05 1.80
CA ARG A 366 -15.58 -19.81 1.02
C ARG A 366 -14.71 -18.65 1.51
N PHE A 367 -14.01 -18.82 2.63
CA PHE A 367 -13.05 -17.84 3.12
C PHE A 367 -11.64 -18.42 3.22
N ASN A 368 -10.64 -17.69 2.71
CA ASN A 368 -9.25 -18.07 2.95
C ASN A 368 -8.33 -16.85 3.13
N SER A 369 -7.16 -17.08 3.71
CA SER A 369 -6.11 -16.07 3.85
C SER A 369 -4.80 -16.62 3.31
N PHE A 370 -4.04 -15.81 2.58
CA PHE A 370 -2.74 -16.20 2.04
C PHE A 370 -1.71 -15.11 2.30
N ARG A 371 -0.49 -15.56 2.62
CA ARG A 371 0.69 -14.72 2.75
C ARG A 371 1.38 -14.62 1.40
N VAL A 372 1.61 -13.39 0.92
CA VAL A 372 2.35 -13.13 -0.33
C VAL A 372 3.24 -11.91 -0.18
N SER A 373 4.35 -11.88 -0.92
CA SER A 373 5.28 -10.76 -0.91
C SER A 373 5.42 -10.16 -2.29
N PRO A 374 5.46 -8.81 -2.43
CA PRO A 374 5.72 -8.19 -3.72
C PRO A 374 7.13 -8.56 -4.25
N LYS A 375 8.01 -9.09 -3.39
CA LYS A 375 9.33 -9.60 -3.77
C LYS A 375 9.27 -10.74 -4.77
N TYR A 376 8.17 -11.49 -4.85
CA TYR A 376 8.03 -12.63 -5.73
C TYR A 376 6.91 -12.39 -6.76
N PRO A 377 7.22 -11.72 -7.89
CA PRO A 377 6.24 -11.49 -8.95
C PRO A 377 5.52 -12.79 -9.35
N GLY A 378 4.19 -12.71 -9.47
CA GLY A 378 3.35 -13.85 -9.86
C GLY A 378 2.85 -14.74 -8.72
N GLU A 379 3.40 -14.63 -7.50
CA GLU A 379 2.94 -15.41 -6.33
C GLU A 379 1.45 -15.14 -6.03
N PHE A 380 1.05 -13.88 -6.01
CA PHE A 380 -0.35 -13.48 -5.84
C PHE A 380 -1.27 -14.08 -6.90
N LYS A 381 -0.89 -14.00 -8.18
CA LYS A 381 -1.69 -14.54 -9.28
C LYS A 381 -1.86 -16.05 -9.14
N ALA A 382 -0.79 -16.78 -8.81
CA ALA A 382 -0.87 -18.23 -8.59
C ALA A 382 -1.84 -18.58 -7.45
N LYS A 383 -1.80 -17.84 -6.34
CA LYS A 383 -2.71 -18.03 -5.19
C LYS A 383 -4.16 -17.67 -5.49
N LEU A 384 -4.39 -16.61 -6.27
CA LEU A 384 -5.72 -16.24 -6.72
C LEU A 384 -6.33 -17.35 -7.61
N GLU A 385 -5.56 -17.89 -8.56
CA GLU A 385 -6.02 -18.97 -9.44
C GLU A 385 -6.28 -20.29 -8.67
N GLU A 386 -5.45 -20.60 -7.68
CA GLU A 386 -5.69 -21.73 -6.75
C GLU A 386 -7.03 -21.56 -6.02
N PHE A 387 -7.31 -20.35 -5.51
CA PHE A 387 -8.56 -20.05 -4.82
C PHE A 387 -9.78 -20.07 -5.76
N LYS A 388 -9.67 -19.51 -6.97
CA LYS A 388 -10.73 -19.54 -8.00
C LYS A 388 -11.18 -20.97 -8.32
N LYS A 389 -10.22 -21.88 -8.49
CA LYS A 389 -10.50 -23.31 -8.74
C LYS A 389 -11.26 -23.94 -7.58
N LYS A 390 -10.88 -23.63 -6.34
CA LYS A 390 -11.54 -24.16 -5.14
C LYS A 390 -12.98 -23.67 -4.99
N ILE A 391 -13.26 -22.41 -5.35
CA ILE A 391 -14.60 -21.82 -5.23
C ILE A 391 -15.54 -22.27 -6.37
N SER A 392 -14.97 -22.60 -7.53
CA SER A 392 -15.75 -23.04 -8.70
C SER A 392 -15.96 -24.56 -8.77
N SER A 393 -15.38 -25.31 -7.84
CA SER A 393 -15.56 -26.77 -7.67
C SER A 393 -16.62 -27.02 -6.61
#